data_AF-A0A9D7YDR4-F1
#
_entry.id   AF-A0A9D7YDR4-F1
#
_cell.length_a   1.000
_cell.length_b   1.000
_cell.length_c   1.000
_cell.angle_alpha   90.00
_cell.angle_beta   90.00
_cell.angle_gamma   90.00
#
_symmetry.space_group_name_H-M   'P 1'
#
loop_
_entity.id
_entity.type
_entity.pdbx_description
1 polymer ?
#
loop_
_entity_poly.entity_id
_entity_poly.type
_entity_poly.pdbx_seq_one_letter_code
_entity_poly.pdbx_strand_id
1 'polypeptide(L)'
;MKRSIELQFEYKNIDNCINKIVFFEEEGNLVFDTESKNQMEIMMNEICDKLKLESDYLIKKLEFMLKYELPFFATNRRLARNWMLDNFIF
;
A
#
# COMPACT_ATOMS: atom_id res chain seq x y z
N MET A 1 -11.79 15.91 -1.91
CA MET A 1 -11.06 16.00 -0.63
C MET A 1 -10.21 14.75 -0.54
N LYS A 2 -8.87 14.83 -0.47
CA LYS A 2 -8.02 13.63 -0.31
C LYS A 2 -8.34 13.03 1.06
N ARG A 3 -8.82 11.78 1.10
CA ARG A 3 -9.04 11.06 2.36
C ARG A 3 -7.67 10.69 2.92
N SER A 4 -7.43 10.98 4.20
CA SER A 4 -6.26 10.46 4.91
C SER A 4 -6.61 9.07 5.39
N ILE A 5 -5.86 8.05 4.97
CA ILE A 5 -5.99 6.70 5.51
C ILE A 5 -5.40 6.69 6.91
N GLU A 6 -6.12 6.13 7.88
CA GLU A 6 -5.65 5.93 9.24
C GLU A 6 -5.21 4.48 9.43
N LEU A 7 -3.90 4.27 9.44
CA LEU A 7 -3.28 2.96 9.69
C LEU A 7 -3.58 2.48 11.13
N GLN A 8 -3.95 1.21 11.27
CA GLN A 8 -4.35 0.58 12.52
C GLN A 8 -3.23 -0.26 13.16
N PHE A 9 -2.25 -0.73 12.39
CA PHE A 9 -1.12 -1.49 12.91
C PHE A 9 0.07 -0.61 13.31
N GLU A 10 1.03 -1.22 14.01
CA GLU A 10 2.31 -0.56 14.31
C GLU A 10 3.22 -0.56 13.07
N TYR A 11 3.87 0.59 12.86
CA TYR A 11 4.80 0.83 11.75
C TYR A 11 6.01 1.63 12.22
N LYS A 12 7.12 1.45 11.51
CA LYS A 12 8.34 2.22 11.69
C LYS A 12 8.28 3.49 10.84
N ASN A 13 8.71 4.60 11.42
CA ASN A 13 8.89 5.87 10.70
C ASN A 13 10.30 5.90 10.11
N ILE A 14 10.50 5.22 8.98
CA ILE A 14 11.82 5.03 8.35
C ILE A 14 12.06 6.08 7.27
N ASP A 15 11.06 6.29 6.42
CA ASP A 15 11.19 7.13 5.23
C ASP A 15 10.73 8.56 5.51
N ASN A 16 11.32 9.54 4.85
CA ASN A 16 10.77 10.89 4.78
C ASN A 16 9.68 10.97 3.69
N CYS A 17 9.06 12.15 3.53
CA CYS A 17 7.99 12.41 2.57
C CYS A 17 8.23 11.70 1.21
N ILE A 18 7.35 10.76 0.86
CA ILE A 18 7.48 9.94 -0.34
C ILE A 18 6.74 10.61 -1.51
N ASN A 19 7.44 10.84 -2.62
CA ASN A 19 6.80 11.27 -3.86
C ASN A 19 6.15 10.06 -4.56
N LYS A 20 4.83 10.14 -4.78
CA LYS A 20 4.02 9.06 -5.38
C LYS A 20 4.52 8.60 -6.76
N ILE A 21 4.90 9.54 -7.63
CA ILE A 21 5.34 9.22 -9.00
C ILE A 21 6.67 8.48 -8.94
N VAL A 22 7.62 9.03 -8.17
CA VAL A 22 8.94 8.42 -7.99
C VAL A 22 8.80 7.02 -7.38
N PHE A 23 8.00 6.88 -6.32
CA PHE A 23 7.81 5.63 -5.59
C PHE A 23 7.32 4.47 -6.46
N PHE A 24 6.36 4.72 -7.35
CA PHE A 24 5.74 3.68 -8.17
C PHE A 24 6.39 3.49 -9.54
N GLU A 25 6.84 4.57 -10.18
CA GLU A 25 7.29 4.52 -11.56
C GLU A 25 8.81 4.35 -11.63
N GLU A 26 9.57 5.27 -11.05
CA GLU A 26 11.05 5.26 -11.08
C GLU A 26 11.62 4.20 -10.13
N GLU A 27 11.08 4.13 -8.92
CA GLU A 27 11.53 3.23 -7.86
C GLU A 27 10.61 2.00 -7.70
N GLY A 28 9.71 1.74 -8.64
CA GLY A 28 8.75 0.63 -8.55
C GLY A 28 9.40 -0.76 -8.43
N ASN A 29 10.67 -0.88 -8.85
CA ASN A 29 11.47 -2.10 -8.74
C ASN A 29 12.09 -2.31 -7.34
N LEU A 30 12.11 -1.29 -6.49
CA LEU A 30 12.65 -1.39 -5.13
C LEU A 30 11.72 -2.21 -4.23
N VAL A 31 12.30 -2.80 -3.19
CA VAL A 31 11.56 -3.60 -2.21
C VAL A 31 10.44 -2.76 -1.58
N PHE A 32 9.27 -3.38 -1.43
CA PHE A 32 8.17 -2.79 -0.66
C PHE A 32 8.37 -3.12 0.82
N ASP A 33 8.60 -2.10 1.65
CA ASP A 33 8.75 -2.28 3.09
C ASP A 33 7.40 -2.20 3.78
N THR A 34 6.85 -3.37 4.16
CA THR A 34 5.56 -3.50 4.86
C THR A 34 5.59 -2.98 6.29
N GLU A 35 6.78 -2.69 6.83
CA GLU A 35 6.96 -2.07 8.13
C GLU A 35 7.13 -0.54 8.05
N SER A 36 7.33 0.02 6.85
CA SER A 36 7.42 1.48 6.68
C SER A 36 6.04 2.12 6.63
N LYS A 37 5.77 3.02 7.58
CA LYS A 37 4.49 3.73 7.68
C LYS A 37 4.16 4.46 6.37
N ASN A 38 5.12 5.22 5.85
CA ASN A 38 4.91 6.06 4.68
C ASN A 38 4.72 5.23 3.39
N GLN A 39 5.42 4.10 3.26
CA GLN A 39 5.23 3.21 2.12
C GLN A 39 3.86 2.53 2.17
N MET A 40 3.41 2.13 3.35
CA MET A 40 2.07 1.57 3.54
C MET A 40 0.99 2.58 3.24
N GLU A 41 1.10 3.81 3.74
CA GLU A 41 0.14 4.88 3.43
C GLU A 41 0.07 5.15 1.92
N ILE A 42 1.19 5.28 1.23
CA ILE A 42 1.17 5.61 -0.21
C ILE A 42 0.64 4.45 -1.06
N MET A 43 0.96 3.20 -0.68
CA MET A 43 0.44 1.99 -1.32
C MET A 43 -1.06 1.87 -1.14
N MET A 44 -1.54 1.99 0.09
CA MET A 44 -2.96 1.91 0.40
C MET A 44 -3.74 3.04 -0.27
N ASN A 45 -3.24 4.27 -0.25
CA ASN A 45 -3.91 5.39 -0.92
C ASN A 45 -4.05 5.13 -2.43
N GLU A 46 -3.01 4.63 -3.09
CA GLU A 46 -3.08 4.28 -4.51
C GLU A 46 -4.12 3.18 -4.78
N ILE A 47 -4.12 2.11 -3.99
CA ILE A 47 -5.06 0.99 -4.19
C ILE A 47 -6.49 1.43 -3.89
N CYS A 48 -6.72 2.16 -2.80
CA CYS A 48 -8.03 2.72 -2.45
C CYS A 48 -8.55 3.65 -3.55
N ASP A 49 -7.70 4.53 -4.09
CA ASP A 49 -8.07 5.45 -5.17
C ASP A 49 -8.46 4.67 -6.45
N LYS A 50 -7.68 3.64 -6.82
CA LYS A 50 -7.89 2.84 -8.03
C LYS A 50 -9.11 1.94 -7.94
N LEU A 51 -9.33 1.33 -6.78
CA LEU A 51 -10.44 0.40 -6.53
C LEU A 51 -11.69 1.10 -5.98
N LYS A 52 -11.64 2.42 -5.76
CA LYS A 52 -12.71 3.23 -5.17
C LYS A 52 -13.22 2.66 -3.84
N LEU A 53 -12.27 2.32 -2.96
CA LEU A 53 -12.57 1.78 -1.64
C LEU A 53 -13.05 2.88 -0.69
N GLU A 54 -14.33 2.80 -0.31
CA GLU A 54 -14.95 3.77 0.60
C GLU A 54 -15.24 3.19 1.99
N SER A 55 -15.39 1.87 2.10
CA SER A 55 -15.72 1.20 3.36
C SER A 55 -14.50 1.03 4.27
N ASP A 56 -14.64 1.43 5.54
CA ASP A 56 -13.62 1.25 6.57
C ASP A 56 -13.21 -0.22 6.76
N TYR A 57 -14.16 -1.14 6.59
CA TYR A 57 -13.87 -2.57 6.64
C TYR A 57 -12.92 -3.00 5.52
N LEU A 58 -13.18 -2.54 4.29
CA LEU A 58 -12.33 -2.87 3.13
C LEU A 58 -10.95 -2.22 3.25
N ILE A 59 -10.87 -1.00 3.78
CA ILE A 59 -9.61 -0.32 4.04
C ILE A 59 -8.77 -1.09 5.07
N LYS A 60 -9.40 -1.55 6.16
CA LYS A 60 -8.72 -2.40 7.17
C LYS A 60 -8.28 -3.75 6.60
N LYS A 61 -9.11 -4.38 5.77
CA LYS A 61 -8.76 -5.62 5.08
C LYS A 61 -7.55 -5.41 4.15
N LEU A 62 -7.52 -4.31 3.40
CA LEU A 62 -6.39 -3.94 2.55
C LEU A 62 -5.10 -3.77 3.36
N GLU A 63 -5.16 -3.07 4.49
CA GLU A 63 -4.01 -2.89 5.39
C GLU A 63 -3.45 -4.24 5.86
N PHE A 64 -4.35 -5.13 6.30
CA PHE A 64 -4.00 -6.47 6.76
C PHE A 64 -3.34 -7.30 5.64
N MET A 65 -3.94 -7.32 4.45
CA MET A 65 -3.41 -8.07 3.32
C MET A 65 -2.03 -7.57 2.90
N LEU A 66 -1.82 -6.25 2.83
CA LEU A 66 -0.53 -5.66 2.51
C LEU A 66 0.54 -5.97 3.56
N LYS A 67 0.18 -5.97 4.85
CA LYS A 67 1.14 -6.17 5.94
C LYS A 67 1.51 -7.65 6.11
N TYR A 68 0.57 -8.57 5.93
CA TYR A 68 0.73 -9.96 6.36
C TYR A 68 0.48 -11.02 5.28
N GLU A 69 -0.28 -10.70 4.23
CA GLU A 69 -0.72 -11.71 3.24
C GLU A 69 -0.18 -11.48 1.83
N LEU A 70 0.77 -10.56 1.65
CA LEU A 70 1.46 -10.44 0.38
C LEU A 70 2.16 -11.75 0.03
N PRO A 71 1.98 -12.26 -1.20
CA PRO A 71 2.64 -13.49 -1.61
C PRO A 71 4.14 -13.26 -1.73
N PHE A 72 4.93 -14.32 -1.56
CA PHE A 72 6.40 -14.25 -1.55
C PHE A 72 7.03 -13.62 -2.81
N PHE A 73 6.33 -13.63 -3.95
CA PHE A 73 6.80 -13.05 -5.21
C PHE A 73 6.51 -11.55 -5.33
N ALA A 74 5.61 -10.98 -4.51
CA ALA A 74 5.27 -9.56 -4.50
C ALA A 74 6.33 -8.74 -3.74
N THR A 75 7.60 -8.92 -4.12
CA THR A 75 8.76 -8.43 -3.36
C THR A 75 9.04 -6.95 -3.55
N ASN A 76 8.53 -6.34 -4.62
CA ASN A 76 8.75 -4.94 -4.94
C ASN A 76 7.44 -4.16 -5.01
N ARG A 77 7.56 -2.83 -4.96
CA ARG A 77 6.42 -1.90 -4.90
C ARG A 77 5.46 -2.09 -6.08
N ARG A 78 5.97 -2.30 -7.30
CA ARG A 78 5.14 -2.50 -8.49
C ARG A 78 4.37 -3.82 -8.42
N LEU A 79 5.04 -4.91 -8.05
CA LEU A 79 4.43 -6.23 -7.96
C LEU A 79 3.39 -6.28 -6.82
N ALA A 80 3.71 -5.72 -5.65
CA ALA A 80 2.76 -5.60 -4.55
C ALA A 80 1.51 -4.81 -4.95
N ARG A 81 1.69 -3.63 -5.58
CA ARG A 81 0.57 -2.82 -6.08
C ARG A 81 -0.30 -3.61 -7.05
N ASN A 82 0.32 -4.15 -8.11
CA ASN A 82 -0.43 -4.82 -9.18
C ASN A 82 -1.14 -6.07 -8.66
N TRP A 83 -0.46 -6.86 -7.82
CA TRP A 83 -1.08 -8.03 -7.23
C TRP A 83 -2.31 -7.68 -6.39
N MET A 84 -2.23 -6.62 -5.56
CA MET A 84 -3.40 -6.15 -4.81
C MET A 84 -4.52 -5.66 -5.72
N LEU A 85 -4.20 -4.87 -6.76
CA LEU A 85 -5.21 -4.39 -7.71
C LEU A 85 -5.94 -5.53 -8.42
N ASP A 86 -5.24 -6.62 -8.72
CA ASP A 86 -5.79 -7.76 -9.46
C ASP A 86 -6.49 -8.77 -8.54
N ASN A 87 -6.13 -8.85 -7.25
CA ASN A 87 -6.56 -9.92 -6.34
C ASN A 87 -7.34 -9.45 -5.10
N PHE A 88 -7.51 -8.14 -4.90
CA PHE A 88 -8.29 -7.64 -3.77
C PHE A 88 -9.79 -7.88 -4.00
N ILE A 89 -10.35 -8.85 -3.28
CA ILE A 89 -11.77 -9.18 -3.35
C ILE A 89 -12.54 -8.33 -2.33
N PHE A 90 -13.53 -7.58 -2.80
CA PHE A 90 -14.44 -6.76 -1.97
C PHE A 90 -15.47 -7.62 -1.24
#